data_AF-A0A3D0SF39-F1
#
_entry.id   AF-A0A3D0SF39-F1
#
_cell.length_a   1.000
_cell.length_b   1.000
_cell.length_c   1.000
_cell.angle_alpha   90.00
_cell.angle_beta   90.00
_cell.angle_gamma   90.00
#
_symmetry.space_group_name_H-M   'P 1'
#
loop_
_entity.id
_entity.type
_entity.pdbx_description
1 polymer ?
#
loop_
_entity_poly.entity_id
_entity_poly.type
_entity_poly.pdbx_seq_one_letter_code
_entity_poly.pdbx_strand_id
1 'polypeptide(L)'
;MRNLLDSVLKPVRRASDAGSAQFAEWFMQSRHRFTITGLSRSGKSMLFTSLMTILKYRSEQQYQCLPLLRYLPMDLVENMWVEPLGDLPEFPVEEHMAALEQGEWPPATESVAGFQLTVRLRQTHGVKKYLLPFTDIVFEFIDYPGEWLTDLPMLDKTFTQWSDSAWAQQMNEPQNQFAKDWHEAVSSFDFEQPPTPDAINLLVSKYREYLLAAKAQGISMLQPGSFLIPGSGFDWQEYGFTPLPSRISSDLSSPWTQRFTHHFEVFQKNWLAALKQSTFRETDKQIILVDLFEGLNHSKSHLYQLRETLSNLAQTFVYGDPGWVQRHLLRQQKIAKVAFVATKSDLIPAAQKDNLLALLKDVTRGATAQLDKDEIQFEHF
;
A
#
# COMPACT_ATOMS: atom_id res chain seq x y z
N MET A 1 27.85 -22.40 -21.19
CA MET A 1 26.92 -21.48 -20.52
C MET A 1 27.31 -21.07 -19.09
N ARG A 2 28.18 -21.80 -18.37
CA ARG A 2 28.69 -21.38 -17.04
C ARG A 2 29.76 -20.26 -17.06
N ASN A 3 30.47 -20.06 -18.17
CA ASN A 3 31.60 -19.10 -18.25
C ASN A 3 31.21 -17.63 -18.55
N LEU A 4 29.94 -17.33 -18.81
CA LEU A 4 29.44 -15.97 -19.11
C LEU A 4 28.95 -15.22 -17.86
N LEU A 5 28.59 -15.95 -16.80
CA LEU A 5 28.17 -15.39 -15.51
C LEU A 5 29.38 -15.04 -14.63
N ASP A 6 30.46 -15.83 -14.71
CA ASP A 6 31.71 -15.61 -13.96
C ASP A 6 32.52 -14.39 -14.45
N SER A 7 32.29 -13.92 -15.68
CA SER A 7 33.01 -12.76 -16.25
C SER A 7 32.36 -11.42 -15.91
N VAL A 8 31.08 -11.41 -15.53
CA VAL A 8 30.34 -10.21 -15.11
C VAL A 8 30.66 -9.81 -13.66
N LEU A 9 31.03 -10.79 -12.82
CA LEU A 9 31.13 -10.62 -11.36
C LEU A 9 32.54 -10.32 -10.83
N LYS A 10 33.58 -10.29 -11.68
CA LYS A 10 34.97 -10.23 -11.18
C LYS A 10 35.46 -8.88 -10.61
N PRO A 11 34.95 -7.69 -10.97
CA PRO A 11 35.47 -6.46 -10.35
C PRO A 11 34.83 -6.10 -9.01
N VAL A 12 33.70 -6.71 -8.62
CA VAL A 12 33.02 -6.39 -7.34
C VAL A 12 33.63 -7.14 -6.14
N ARG A 13 34.62 -8.03 -6.39
CA ARG A 13 35.34 -8.82 -5.36
C ARG A 13 36.31 -8.01 -4.48
N ARG A 14 36.22 -6.67 -4.43
CA ARG A 14 37.00 -5.84 -3.49
C ARG A 14 36.18 -4.95 -2.56
N ALA A 15 34.87 -5.15 -2.45
CA ALA A 15 34.07 -4.54 -1.39
C ALA A 15 33.03 -5.55 -0.85
N SER A 16 33.29 -6.08 0.35
CA SER A 16 32.40 -6.90 1.21
C SER A 16 31.46 -7.88 0.49
N ASP A 17 31.83 -9.16 0.50
CA ASP A 17 31.27 -10.29 -0.26
C ASP A 17 29.80 -10.69 0.02
N ALA A 18 29.01 -9.91 0.75
CA ALA A 18 27.57 -10.16 0.92
C ALA A 18 26.69 -9.26 0.01
N GLY A 19 27.12 -8.03 -0.29
CA GLY A 19 26.33 -7.08 -1.09
C GLY A 19 26.47 -7.27 -2.60
N SER A 20 27.67 -7.64 -3.07
CA SER A 20 28.02 -7.70 -4.50
C SER A 20 27.16 -8.66 -5.33
N ALA A 21 26.77 -9.80 -4.76
CA ALA A 21 25.94 -10.80 -5.42
C ALA A 21 24.48 -10.33 -5.61
N GLN A 22 23.92 -9.64 -4.61
CA GLN A 22 22.56 -9.11 -4.63
C GLN A 22 22.43 -7.94 -5.63
N PHE A 23 23.49 -7.14 -5.79
CA PHE A 23 23.56 -6.05 -6.77
C PHE A 23 23.63 -6.53 -8.21
N ALA A 24 24.43 -7.57 -8.49
CA ALA A 24 24.49 -8.15 -9.83
C ALA A 24 23.11 -8.66 -10.28
N GLU A 25 22.29 -9.16 -9.34
CA GLU A 25 20.92 -9.58 -9.59
C GLU A 25 19.96 -8.42 -9.86
N TRP A 26 20.13 -7.27 -9.18
CA TRP A 26 19.39 -6.04 -9.50
C TRP A 26 19.68 -5.56 -10.93
N PHE A 27 20.96 -5.50 -11.32
CA PHE A 27 21.36 -5.09 -12.68
C PHE A 27 20.98 -6.09 -13.79
N MET A 28 20.50 -7.30 -13.45
CA MET A 28 19.91 -8.22 -14.44
C MET A 28 18.49 -7.82 -14.85
N GLN A 29 17.84 -6.88 -14.15
CA GLN A 29 16.56 -6.31 -14.56
C GLN A 29 16.74 -4.84 -14.94
N SER A 30 16.23 -4.46 -16.10
CA SER A 30 16.17 -3.06 -16.52
C SER A 30 15.08 -2.26 -15.81
N ARG A 31 14.17 -2.92 -15.08
CA ARG A 31 13.04 -2.27 -14.41
C ARG A 31 12.75 -2.89 -13.05
N HIS A 32 12.59 -2.03 -12.06
CA HIS A 32 12.24 -2.36 -10.68
C HIS A 32 11.06 -1.51 -10.27
N ARG A 33 10.07 -2.13 -9.65
CA ARG A 33 8.86 -1.45 -9.19
C ARG A 33 8.75 -1.57 -7.68
N PHE A 34 8.51 -0.44 -7.04
CA PHE A 34 8.32 -0.27 -5.61
C PHE A 34 6.92 0.25 -5.36
N THR A 35 6.13 -0.57 -4.69
CA THR A 35 4.80 -0.18 -4.24
C THR A 35 4.94 0.24 -2.78
N ILE A 36 4.71 1.51 -2.51
CA ILE A 36 4.74 2.05 -1.15
C ILE A 36 3.30 2.12 -0.64
N THR A 37 3.12 1.55 0.54
CA THR A 37 1.84 1.39 1.21
C THR A 37 1.99 1.67 2.68
N GLY A 38 0.87 1.88 3.35
CA GLY A 38 0.82 2.09 4.79
C GLY A 38 -0.54 2.66 5.15
N LEU A 39 -0.96 2.42 6.39
CA LEU A 39 -2.22 2.96 6.91
C LEU A 39 -2.23 4.50 6.82
N SER A 40 -3.42 5.08 6.94
CA SER A 40 -3.56 6.54 6.95
C SER A 40 -2.61 7.16 7.98
N ARG A 41 -2.03 8.33 7.66
CA ARG A 41 -1.05 9.05 8.51
C ARG A 41 0.28 8.33 8.80
N SER A 42 0.59 7.21 8.13
CA SER A 42 1.87 6.50 8.28
C SER A 42 3.10 7.28 7.80
N GLY A 43 2.91 8.39 7.08
CA GLY A 43 4.01 9.24 6.59
C GLY A 43 4.40 9.02 5.12
N LYS A 44 3.56 8.34 4.32
CA LYS A 44 3.81 8.13 2.87
C LYS A 44 4.06 9.44 2.12
N SER A 45 3.19 10.45 2.26
CA SER A 45 3.36 11.74 1.57
C SER A 45 4.74 12.33 1.84
N MET A 46 5.17 12.36 3.12
CA MET A 46 6.49 12.87 3.49
C MET A 46 7.64 12.03 2.97
N LEU A 47 7.50 10.70 2.95
CA LEU A 47 8.51 9.82 2.35
C LEU A 47 8.67 10.10 0.86
N PHE A 48 7.57 10.20 0.12
CA PHE A 48 7.59 10.51 -1.32
C PHE A 48 8.16 11.90 -1.58
N THR A 49 7.69 12.93 -0.86
CA THR A 49 8.24 14.29 -0.97
C THR A 49 9.75 14.28 -0.74
N SER A 50 10.21 13.67 0.36
CA SER A 50 11.64 13.62 0.68
C SER A 50 12.43 12.87 -0.39
N LEU A 51 11.93 11.71 -0.83
CA LEU A 51 12.59 10.87 -1.84
C LEU A 51 12.70 11.60 -3.18
N MET A 52 11.59 12.15 -3.68
CA MET A 52 11.56 12.89 -4.94
C MET A 52 12.44 14.14 -4.89
N THR A 53 12.37 14.91 -3.81
CA THR A 53 13.23 16.10 -3.62
C THR A 53 14.71 15.73 -3.65
N ILE A 54 15.10 14.69 -2.90
CA ILE A 54 16.48 14.22 -2.88
C ILE A 54 16.92 13.69 -4.26
N LEU A 55 16.07 12.96 -4.96
CA LEU A 55 16.36 12.43 -6.30
C LEU A 55 16.45 13.55 -7.35
N LYS A 56 15.59 14.57 -7.28
CA LYS A 56 15.60 15.76 -8.14
C LYS A 56 16.90 16.54 -7.96
N TYR A 57 17.27 16.90 -6.72
CA TYR A 57 18.55 17.55 -6.43
C TYR A 57 19.75 16.75 -6.91
N ARG A 58 19.66 15.41 -6.86
CA ARG A 58 20.72 14.55 -7.40
C ARG A 58 20.76 14.55 -8.93
N SER A 59 19.62 14.49 -9.61
CA SER A 59 19.54 14.57 -11.07
C SER A 59 20.15 15.87 -11.62
N GLU A 60 20.00 16.96 -10.87
CA GLU A 60 20.54 18.28 -11.20
C GLU A 60 22.02 18.44 -10.79
N GLN A 61 22.67 17.37 -10.30
CA GLN A 61 24.05 17.34 -9.80
C GLN A 61 24.37 18.30 -8.64
N GLN A 62 23.36 18.84 -7.96
CA GLN A 62 23.54 19.80 -6.86
C GLN A 62 23.92 19.15 -5.52
N TYR A 63 23.66 17.85 -5.38
CA TYR A 63 23.95 17.10 -4.15
C TYR A 63 24.63 15.75 -4.47
N GLN A 64 25.68 15.39 -3.72
CA GLN A 64 26.44 14.14 -3.93
C GLN A 64 26.15 13.05 -2.90
N CYS A 65 25.58 13.39 -1.74
CA CYS A 65 25.41 12.44 -0.65
C CYS A 65 24.00 11.85 -0.67
N LEU A 66 23.91 10.57 -1.03
CA LEU A 66 22.67 9.80 -1.00
C LEU A 66 22.94 8.45 -0.33
N PRO A 67 22.59 8.26 0.95
CA PRO A 67 22.78 6.98 1.64
C PRO A 67 22.06 5.82 0.94
N LEU A 68 20.91 6.10 0.31
CA LEU A 68 20.09 5.13 -0.43
C LEU A 68 20.76 4.65 -1.72
N LEU A 69 21.61 5.49 -2.35
CA LEU A 69 22.36 5.16 -3.55
C LEU A 69 23.84 4.89 -3.27
N ARG A 70 24.23 4.65 -2.01
CA ARG A 70 25.63 4.38 -1.63
C ARG A 70 26.26 3.19 -2.37
N TYR A 71 25.42 2.31 -2.90
CA TYR A 71 25.81 1.14 -3.67
C TYR A 71 25.64 1.31 -5.19
N LEU A 72 25.08 2.43 -5.64
CA LEU A 72 25.04 2.76 -7.04
C LEU A 72 26.49 3.08 -7.48
N PRO A 73 27.03 2.44 -8.53
CA PRO A 73 28.37 2.73 -9.02
C PRO A 73 28.37 4.11 -9.68
N MET A 74 28.59 5.15 -8.87
CA MET A 74 28.44 6.55 -9.28
C MET A 74 29.38 6.93 -10.44
N ASP A 75 30.51 6.26 -10.56
CA ASP A 75 31.47 6.36 -11.66
C ASP A 75 30.89 5.90 -13.01
N LEU A 76 29.88 5.03 -12.98
CA LEU A 76 29.20 4.52 -14.15
C LEU A 76 27.93 5.30 -14.49
N VAL A 77 27.41 6.13 -13.59
CA VAL A 77 26.20 6.90 -13.84
C VAL A 77 26.53 8.04 -14.80
N GLU A 78 25.95 7.98 -16.01
CA GLU A 78 26.01 9.07 -16.98
C GLU A 78 25.02 10.17 -16.61
N ASN A 79 23.77 9.77 -16.37
CA ASN A 79 22.66 10.69 -16.11
C ASN A 79 21.57 9.99 -15.28
N MET A 80 20.76 10.79 -14.61
CA MET A 80 19.59 10.35 -13.87
C MET A 80 18.49 11.40 -14.00
N TRP A 81 17.25 11.01 -14.21
CA TRP A 81 16.12 11.94 -14.30
C TRP A 81 14.81 11.29 -13.83
N VAL A 82 13.86 12.14 -13.41
CA VAL A 82 12.53 11.74 -12.93
C VAL A 82 11.49 12.05 -14.01
N GLU A 83 10.56 11.13 -14.24
CA GLU A 83 9.48 11.24 -15.22
C GLU A 83 8.15 10.78 -14.61
N PRO A 84 7.00 11.26 -15.13
CA PRO A 84 5.69 10.73 -14.78
C PRO A 84 5.58 9.23 -15.09
N LEU A 85 4.83 8.50 -14.26
CA LEU A 85 4.64 7.06 -14.42
C LEU A 85 3.37 6.73 -15.22
N GLY A 86 3.49 6.69 -16.55
CA GLY A 86 2.36 6.39 -17.44
C GLY A 86 1.25 7.43 -17.31
N ASP A 87 0.01 6.96 -17.12
CA ASP A 87 -1.17 7.82 -16.95
C ASP A 87 -1.50 8.14 -15.48
N LEU A 88 -0.63 7.74 -14.54
CA LEU A 88 -0.83 8.07 -13.13
C LEU A 88 -0.66 9.59 -12.92
N PRO A 89 -1.48 10.20 -12.04
CA PRO A 89 -1.28 11.57 -11.60
C PRO A 89 0.15 11.79 -11.08
N GLU A 90 0.70 12.94 -11.42
CA GLU A 90 2.00 13.37 -10.88
C GLU A 90 1.85 13.64 -9.38
N PHE A 91 2.84 13.20 -8.60
CA PHE A 91 2.87 13.46 -7.17
C PHE A 91 3.13 14.96 -6.91
N PRO A 92 2.31 15.66 -6.09
CA PRO A 92 2.34 17.11 -5.95
C PRO A 92 3.51 17.59 -5.06
N VAL A 93 4.74 17.33 -5.49
CA VAL A 93 5.95 17.59 -4.70
C VAL A 93 6.14 19.08 -4.41
N GLU A 94 5.82 19.95 -5.38
CA GLU A 94 5.99 21.40 -5.24
C GLU A 94 5.01 21.98 -4.22
N GLU A 95 3.76 21.52 -4.22
CA GLU A 95 2.76 21.90 -3.22
C GLU A 95 3.18 21.43 -1.81
N HIS A 96 3.69 20.19 -1.71
CA HIS A 96 4.19 19.65 -0.45
C HIS A 96 5.40 20.42 0.07
N MET A 97 6.31 20.84 -0.81
CA MET A 97 7.45 21.68 -0.43
C MET A 97 7.00 23.06 0.04
N ALA A 98 6.03 23.69 -0.65
CA ALA A 98 5.47 24.97 -0.25
C ALA A 98 4.77 24.90 1.13
N ALA A 99 4.08 23.81 1.44
CA ALA A 99 3.51 23.58 2.78
C ALA A 99 4.60 23.49 3.86
N LEU A 100 5.68 22.74 3.58
CA LEU A 100 6.81 22.62 4.50
C LEU A 100 7.52 23.96 4.73
N GLU A 101 7.66 24.80 3.71
CA GLU A 101 8.19 26.16 3.83
C GLU A 101 7.35 27.05 4.74
N GLN A 102 6.04 26.79 4.81
CA GLN A 102 5.11 27.46 5.73
C GLN A 102 5.08 26.84 7.13
N GLY A 103 5.86 25.77 7.37
CA GLY A 103 5.88 25.05 8.63
C GLY A 103 4.70 24.07 8.81
N GLU A 104 3.99 23.75 7.73
CA GLU A 104 2.87 22.82 7.73
C GLU A 104 3.27 21.46 7.14
N TRP A 105 2.71 20.38 7.69
CA TRP A 105 2.91 19.05 7.11
C TRP A 105 2.04 18.88 5.86
N PRO A 106 2.57 18.27 4.78
CA PRO A 106 1.80 17.97 3.59
C PRO A 106 0.55 17.14 3.88
N PRO A 107 -0.54 17.35 3.11
CA PRO A 107 -1.75 16.57 3.26
C PRO A 107 -1.51 15.08 2.98
N ALA A 108 -2.42 14.24 3.48
CA ALA A 108 -2.40 12.82 3.18
C ALA A 108 -2.73 12.59 1.70
N THR A 109 -2.06 11.61 1.07
CA THR A 109 -2.34 11.24 -0.32
C THR A 109 -3.78 10.75 -0.48
N GLU A 110 -4.58 11.44 -1.29
CA GLU A 110 -5.98 11.09 -1.55
C GLU A 110 -6.15 10.23 -2.82
N SER A 111 -5.16 10.22 -3.71
CA SER A 111 -5.18 9.49 -4.98
C SER A 111 -3.94 8.63 -5.15
N VAL A 112 -3.98 7.67 -6.08
CA VAL A 112 -2.76 6.99 -6.50
C VAL A 112 -1.90 7.95 -7.29
N ALA A 113 -0.64 8.06 -6.90
CA ALA A 113 0.36 8.83 -7.60
C ALA A 113 1.62 7.99 -7.78
N GLY A 114 2.45 8.34 -8.74
CA GLY A 114 3.70 7.63 -8.94
C GLY A 114 4.67 8.40 -9.81
N PHE A 115 5.93 8.02 -9.70
CA PHE A 115 6.99 8.59 -10.52
C PHE A 115 7.97 7.49 -10.92
N GLN A 116 8.65 7.75 -12.02
CA GLN A 116 9.70 6.90 -12.54
C GLN A 116 11.05 7.62 -12.40
N LEU A 117 12.04 6.94 -11.85
CA LEU A 117 13.44 7.35 -11.87
C LEU A 117 14.18 6.51 -12.91
N THR A 118 14.73 7.15 -13.92
CA THR A 118 15.59 6.49 -14.91
C THR A 118 17.04 6.80 -14.60
N VAL A 119 17.85 5.76 -14.37
CA VAL A 119 19.30 5.86 -14.15
C VAL A 119 20.03 5.29 -15.37
N ARG A 120 20.71 6.16 -16.11
CA ARG A 120 21.50 5.78 -17.28
C ARG A 120 22.93 5.45 -16.86
N LEU A 121 23.35 4.22 -17.10
CA LEU A 121 24.71 3.75 -16.83
C LEU A 121 25.54 3.62 -18.10
N ARG A 122 26.82 3.99 -18.02
CA ARG A 122 27.84 3.74 -19.04
C ARG A 122 28.14 2.25 -19.10
N GLN A 123 28.09 1.69 -20.32
CA GLN A 123 28.52 0.31 -20.56
C GLN A 123 30.04 0.20 -20.49
N THR A 124 30.55 -0.60 -19.56
CA THR A 124 32.00 -0.78 -19.35
C THR A 124 32.61 -1.92 -20.15
N HIS A 125 31.81 -2.86 -20.69
CA HIS A 125 32.32 -4.09 -21.29
C HIS A 125 31.62 -4.56 -22.60
N GLY A 126 32.40 -5.23 -23.46
CA GLY A 126 31.93 -5.99 -24.63
C GLY A 126 31.76 -5.19 -25.93
N VAL A 127 31.46 -5.90 -27.03
CA VAL A 127 31.19 -5.33 -28.37
C VAL A 127 29.99 -4.39 -28.36
N LYS A 128 29.06 -4.58 -27.40
CA LYS A 128 27.90 -3.71 -27.16
C LYS A 128 28.27 -2.28 -26.78
N LYS A 129 29.45 -2.01 -26.21
CA LYS A 129 29.93 -0.63 -25.94
C LYS A 129 29.93 0.25 -27.20
N TYR A 130 30.15 -0.36 -28.37
CA TYR A 130 30.22 0.35 -29.65
C TYR A 130 28.85 0.49 -30.35
N LEU A 131 27.82 -0.26 -29.92
CA LEU A 131 26.48 -0.25 -30.53
C LEU A 131 25.40 0.37 -29.61
N LEU A 132 25.51 0.14 -28.29
CA LEU A 132 24.63 0.64 -27.23
C LEU A 132 25.53 1.08 -26.05
N PRO A 133 26.04 2.32 -26.07
CA PRO A 133 27.00 2.79 -25.07
C PRO A 133 26.41 2.93 -23.65
N PHE A 134 25.09 2.82 -23.53
CA PHE A 134 24.36 3.03 -22.28
C PHE A 134 23.37 1.92 -21.97
N THR A 135 23.00 1.80 -20.70
CA THR A 135 21.88 0.98 -20.26
C THR A 135 21.10 1.72 -19.20
N ASP A 136 19.78 1.76 -19.41
CA ASP A 136 18.85 2.45 -18.53
C ASP A 136 18.28 1.45 -17.54
N ILE A 137 18.28 1.86 -16.27
CA ILE A 137 17.64 1.15 -15.17
C ILE A 137 16.52 2.02 -14.67
N VAL A 138 15.34 1.45 -14.67
CA VAL A 138 14.11 2.14 -14.35
C VAL A 138 13.65 1.71 -12.98
N PHE A 139 13.47 2.67 -12.07
CA PHE A 139 12.86 2.46 -10.78
C PHE A 139 11.51 3.18 -10.75
N GLU A 140 10.45 2.44 -10.48
CA GLU A 140 9.08 2.98 -10.42
C GLU A 140 8.63 3.00 -8.98
N PHE A 141 8.12 4.14 -8.53
CA PHE A 141 7.58 4.32 -7.20
C PHE A 141 6.11 4.64 -7.31
N ILE A 142 5.26 3.86 -6.65
CA ILE A 142 3.81 4.02 -6.67
C ILE A 142 3.32 4.19 -5.25
N ASP A 143 2.62 5.29 -4.99
CA ASP A 143 1.93 5.56 -3.73
C ASP A 143 0.47 5.11 -3.87
N TYR A 144 0.05 4.18 -3.03
CA TYR A 144 -1.35 3.79 -2.94
C TYR A 144 -1.98 4.40 -1.67
N PRO A 145 -3.21 4.98 -1.76
CA PRO A 145 -3.95 5.42 -0.58
C PRO A 145 -4.07 4.28 0.44
N GLY A 146 -3.83 4.59 1.72
CA GLY A 146 -3.87 3.57 2.78
C GLY A 146 -5.27 2.99 2.97
N GLU A 147 -6.27 3.82 2.67
CA GLU A 147 -7.70 3.53 2.70
C GLU A 147 -8.14 2.54 1.61
N TRP A 148 -7.34 2.29 0.58
CA TRP A 148 -7.66 1.23 -0.39
C TRP A 148 -7.33 -0.15 0.18
N LEU A 149 -6.26 -0.23 0.97
CA LEU A 149 -5.85 -1.48 1.62
C LEU A 149 -6.89 -1.94 2.63
N THR A 150 -7.63 -1.02 3.24
CA THR A 150 -8.67 -1.38 4.21
C THR A 150 -9.78 -2.19 3.57
N ASP A 151 -10.02 -2.08 2.25
CA ASP A 151 -11.12 -2.80 1.58
C ASP A 151 -10.73 -4.21 1.13
N LEU A 152 -9.42 -4.47 0.99
CA LEU A 152 -8.90 -5.75 0.51
C LEU A 152 -9.38 -6.99 1.30
N PRO A 153 -9.48 -6.97 2.65
CA PRO A 153 -10.04 -8.08 3.40
C PRO A 153 -11.51 -8.40 3.10
N MET A 154 -12.22 -7.53 2.37
CA MET A 154 -13.59 -7.78 1.93
C MET A 154 -13.66 -8.74 0.73
N LEU A 155 -12.55 -8.99 0.05
CA LEU A 155 -12.49 -9.90 -1.10
C LEU A 155 -12.89 -11.34 -0.72
N ASP A 156 -12.54 -11.77 0.49
CA ASP A 156 -12.73 -13.14 0.97
C ASP A 156 -13.97 -13.30 1.87
N LYS A 157 -14.82 -12.26 1.94
CA LYS A 157 -16.06 -12.25 2.75
C LYS A 157 -17.29 -12.30 1.86
N THR A 158 -18.37 -12.90 2.37
CA THR A 158 -19.71 -12.61 1.85
C THR A 158 -20.19 -11.24 2.34
N PHE A 159 -21.19 -10.67 1.68
CA PHE A 159 -21.82 -9.43 2.14
C PHE A 159 -22.32 -9.55 3.60
N THR A 160 -22.94 -10.67 3.96
CA THR A 160 -23.47 -10.91 5.32
C THR A 160 -22.35 -10.95 6.37
N GLN A 161 -21.26 -11.67 6.09
CA GLN A 161 -20.09 -11.73 6.98
C GLN A 161 -19.44 -10.36 7.16
N TRP A 162 -19.30 -9.61 6.06
CA TRP A 162 -18.79 -8.25 6.12
C TRP A 162 -19.71 -7.35 6.95
N SER A 163 -21.02 -7.38 6.68
CA SER A 163 -22.05 -6.59 7.34
C SER A 163 -22.04 -6.80 8.86
N ASP A 164 -22.04 -8.06 9.30
CA ASP A 164 -22.00 -8.39 10.73
C ASP A 164 -20.69 -7.94 11.38
N SER A 165 -19.55 -8.11 10.69
CA SER A 165 -18.25 -7.64 11.19
C SER A 165 -18.18 -6.11 11.30
N ALA A 166 -18.75 -5.39 10.34
CA ALA A 166 -18.82 -3.93 10.36
C ALA A 166 -19.73 -3.42 11.48
N TRP A 167 -20.88 -4.07 11.70
CA TRP A 167 -21.74 -3.77 12.85
C TRP A 167 -21.03 -4.02 14.17
N ALA A 168 -20.35 -5.16 14.33
CA ALA A 168 -19.60 -5.46 15.54
C ALA A 168 -18.50 -4.43 15.83
N GLN A 169 -17.79 -3.96 14.80
CA GLN A 169 -16.79 -2.90 14.95
C GLN A 169 -17.41 -1.58 15.43
N GLN A 170 -18.54 -1.18 14.86
CA GLN A 170 -19.25 0.05 15.25
C GLN A 170 -19.78 0.03 16.69
N MET A 171 -20.01 -1.15 17.28
CA MET A 171 -20.45 -1.25 18.67
C MET A 171 -19.30 -0.97 19.66
N ASN A 172 -18.05 -1.03 19.22
CA ASN A 172 -16.87 -0.81 20.06
C ASN A 172 -16.40 0.65 20.04
N GLU A 173 -15.82 1.10 21.14
CA GLU A 173 -15.12 2.38 21.21
C GLU A 173 -13.80 2.34 20.41
N PRO A 174 -13.42 3.41 19.68
CA PRO A 174 -14.08 4.72 19.61
C PRO A 174 -15.18 4.87 18.54
N GLN A 175 -15.43 3.85 17.69
CA GLN A 175 -16.37 3.97 16.55
C GLN A 175 -17.82 4.23 16.99
N ASN A 176 -18.23 3.66 18.14
CA ASN A 176 -19.58 3.84 18.69
C ASN A 176 -19.97 5.33 18.83
N GLN A 177 -19.02 6.20 19.22
CA GLN A 177 -19.27 7.63 19.40
C GLN A 177 -19.73 8.33 18.12
N PHE A 178 -19.23 7.88 16.97
CA PHE A 178 -19.46 8.50 15.66
C PHE A 178 -20.60 7.83 14.88
N ALA A 179 -20.95 6.60 15.24
CA ALA A 179 -21.95 5.82 14.53
C ALA A 179 -23.39 6.10 14.96
N LYS A 180 -23.63 6.96 15.97
CA LYS A 180 -24.97 7.23 16.55
C LYS A 180 -26.01 7.65 15.52
N ASP A 181 -25.72 8.68 14.73
CA ASP A 181 -26.66 9.19 13.72
C ASP A 181 -26.94 8.15 12.62
N TRP A 182 -25.91 7.36 12.27
CA TRP A 182 -26.04 6.22 11.37
C TRP A 182 -26.94 5.13 11.96
N HIS A 183 -26.75 4.76 13.23
CA HIS A 183 -27.56 3.75 13.92
C HIS A 183 -29.02 4.20 14.06
N GLU A 184 -29.26 5.48 14.36
CA GLU A 184 -30.60 6.04 14.42
C GLU A 184 -31.28 5.99 13.04
N ALA A 185 -30.57 6.38 11.98
CA ALA A 185 -31.08 6.30 10.62
C ALA A 185 -31.48 4.86 10.25
N VAL A 186 -30.65 3.87 10.57
CA VAL A 186 -30.97 2.46 10.31
C VAL A 186 -32.13 1.96 11.17
N SER A 187 -32.20 2.38 12.44
CA SER A 187 -33.25 1.93 13.37
C SER A 187 -34.65 2.41 12.96
N SER A 188 -34.72 3.61 12.38
CA SER A 188 -35.95 4.24 11.90
C SER A 188 -36.32 3.87 10.45
N PHE A 189 -35.43 3.16 9.75
CA PHE A 189 -35.62 2.80 8.35
C PHE A 189 -36.59 1.62 8.17
N ASP A 190 -37.54 1.76 7.24
CA ASP A 190 -38.50 0.72 6.90
C ASP A 190 -37.93 -0.25 5.85
N PHE A 191 -37.38 -1.37 6.32
CA PHE A 191 -36.84 -2.43 5.46
C PHE A 191 -37.91 -3.32 4.80
N GLU A 192 -39.20 -3.12 5.10
CA GLU A 192 -40.28 -3.82 4.40
C GLU A 192 -40.56 -3.21 3.01
N GLN A 193 -40.19 -1.94 2.81
CA GLN A 193 -40.25 -1.32 1.49
C GLN A 193 -39.16 -1.85 0.56
N PRO A 194 -39.41 -1.94 -0.76
CA PRO A 194 -38.41 -2.39 -1.71
C PRO A 194 -37.20 -1.43 -1.77
N PRO A 195 -35.98 -1.94 -2.09
CA PRO A 195 -34.77 -1.14 -2.19
C PRO A 195 -34.76 -0.28 -3.46
N THR A 196 -35.42 0.88 -3.39
CA THR A 196 -35.41 1.90 -4.46
C THR A 196 -34.07 2.63 -4.49
N PRO A 197 -33.67 3.21 -5.64
CA PRO A 197 -32.44 4.01 -5.73
C PRO A 197 -32.36 5.13 -4.68
N ASP A 198 -33.46 5.83 -4.42
CA ASP A 198 -33.50 6.91 -3.41
C ASP A 198 -33.29 6.38 -1.99
N ALA A 199 -33.91 5.24 -1.67
CA ALA A 199 -33.79 4.62 -0.36
C ALA A 199 -32.37 4.06 -0.12
N ILE A 200 -31.75 3.49 -1.15
CA ILE A 200 -30.34 3.07 -1.12
C ILE A 200 -29.43 4.29 -0.91
N ASN A 201 -29.62 5.35 -1.69
CA ASN A 201 -28.82 6.57 -1.61
C ASN A 201 -28.92 7.23 -0.23
N LEU A 202 -30.09 7.23 0.40
CA LEU A 202 -30.27 7.72 1.76
C LEU A 202 -29.39 6.96 2.75
N LEU A 203 -29.46 5.62 2.75
CA LEU A 203 -28.66 4.77 3.64
C LEU A 203 -27.16 4.94 3.37
N VAL A 204 -26.74 4.87 2.11
CA VAL A 204 -25.32 4.99 1.72
C VAL A 204 -24.78 6.37 2.12
N SER A 205 -25.55 7.44 1.94
CA SER A 205 -25.13 8.78 2.35
C SER A 205 -24.93 8.89 3.86
N LYS A 206 -25.88 8.38 4.66
CA LYS A 206 -25.77 8.36 6.13
C LYS A 206 -24.57 7.54 6.61
N TYR A 207 -24.32 6.41 5.96
CA TYR A 207 -23.16 5.59 6.28
C TYR A 207 -21.85 6.32 5.93
N ARG A 208 -21.79 7.00 4.79
CA ARG A 208 -20.63 7.81 4.39
C ARG A 208 -20.38 8.99 5.33
N GLU A 209 -21.43 9.66 5.81
CA GLU A 209 -21.32 10.71 6.84
C GLU A 209 -20.63 10.17 8.11
N TYR A 210 -21.05 8.99 8.59
CA TYR A 210 -20.40 8.29 9.70
C TYR A 210 -18.92 8.03 9.41
N LEU A 211 -18.61 7.41 8.26
CA LEU A 211 -17.23 7.08 7.90
C LEU A 211 -16.35 8.34 7.82
N LEU A 212 -16.86 9.44 7.27
CA LEU A 212 -16.13 10.72 7.20
C LEU A 212 -15.89 11.32 8.60
N ALA A 213 -16.90 11.30 9.47
CA ALA A 213 -16.79 11.78 10.84
C ALA A 213 -15.77 10.97 11.65
N ALA A 214 -15.83 9.64 11.55
CA ALA A 214 -14.87 8.74 12.18
C ALA A 214 -13.44 8.98 11.65
N LYS A 215 -13.28 9.16 10.33
CA LYS A 215 -11.97 9.44 9.71
C LYS A 215 -11.38 10.75 10.21
N ALA A 216 -12.19 11.81 10.32
CA ALA A 216 -11.75 13.11 10.80
C ALA A 216 -11.16 13.06 12.23
N GLN A 217 -11.57 12.06 13.03
CA GLN A 217 -11.07 11.83 14.38
C GLN A 217 -9.92 10.81 14.45
N GLY A 218 -9.36 10.42 13.30
CA GLY A 218 -8.21 9.52 13.23
C GLY A 218 -8.56 8.04 13.36
N ILE A 219 -9.84 7.65 13.25
CA ILE A 219 -10.19 6.23 13.22
C ILE A 219 -9.65 5.61 11.93
N SER A 220 -8.80 4.60 12.10
CA SER A 220 -8.28 3.77 11.02
C SER A 220 -9.20 2.55 10.78
N MET A 221 -9.02 1.88 9.65
CA MET A 221 -9.78 0.67 9.26
C MET A 221 -11.28 0.87 9.07
N LEU A 222 -11.64 1.98 8.43
CA LEU A 222 -13.01 2.25 8.00
C LEU A 222 -13.29 1.53 6.68
N GLN A 223 -14.42 0.84 6.59
CA GLN A 223 -14.82 0.07 5.40
C GLN A 223 -16.24 0.44 4.95
N PRO A 224 -16.48 0.63 3.63
CA PRO A 224 -15.49 0.66 2.56
C PRO A 224 -14.74 2.01 2.53
N GLY A 225 -13.41 1.98 2.54
CA GLY A 225 -12.54 3.16 2.44
C GLY A 225 -12.63 3.85 1.07
N SER A 226 -12.92 3.10 0.01
CA SER A 226 -13.22 3.62 -1.34
C SER A 226 -14.42 4.58 -1.41
N PHE A 227 -15.34 4.53 -0.44
CA PHE A 227 -16.49 5.45 -0.38
C PHE A 227 -16.10 6.85 0.12
N LEU A 228 -14.93 6.94 0.77
CA LEU A 228 -14.40 8.18 1.37
C LEU A 228 -13.53 8.97 0.41
N ILE A 229 -13.14 8.39 -0.71
CA ILE A 229 -12.10 8.93 -1.58
C ILE A 229 -12.75 9.48 -2.85
N PRO A 230 -12.65 10.80 -3.09
CA PRO A 230 -13.05 11.37 -4.37
C PRO A 230 -12.26 10.73 -5.51
N GLY A 231 -12.96 10.26 -6.55
CA GLY A 231 -12.29 9.67 -7.71
C GLY A 231 -11.64 8.31 -7.46
N SER A 232 -12.08 7.56 -6.44
CA SER A 232 -11.63 6.17 -6.25
C SER A 232 -11.81 5.32 -7.51
N GLY A 233 -12.83 5.61 -8.34
CA GLY A 233 -13.14 4.88 -9.56
C GLY A 233 -14.24 3.83 -9.35
N PHE A 234 -14.68 3.63 -8.10
CA PHE A 234 -15.91 2.89 -7.80
C PHE A 234 -17.11 3.84 -7.69
N ASP A 235 -18.16 3.55 -8.45
CA ASP A 235 -19.41 4.29 -8.39
C ASP A 235 -20.26 3.82 -7.20
N TRP A 236 -20.00 4.40 -6.02
CA TRP A 236 -20.78 4.14 -4.83
C TRP A 236 -22.20 4.75 -4.89
N GLN A 237 -22.50 5.64 -5.84
CA GLN A 237 -23.86 6.18 -6.01
C GLN A 237 -24.76 5.14 -6.70
N GLU A 238 -24.23 4.44 -7.68
CA GLU A 238 -24.96 3.38 -8.38
C GLU A 238 -24.91 2.05 -7.61
N TYR A 239 -23.73 1.65 -7.11
CA TYR A 239 -23.48 0.33 -6.50
C TYR A 239 -23.12 0.43 -5.01
N GLY A 240 -23.58 1.47 -4.31
CA GLY A 240 -23.34 1.63 -2.88
C GLY A 240 -24.07 0.60 -2.02
N PHE A 241 -23.46 0.23 -0.90
CA PHE A 241 -24.04 -0.69 0.08
C PHE A 241 -23.67 -0.26 1.49
N THR A 242 -24.41 -0.73 2.48
CA THR A 242 -24.17 -0.43 3.90
C THR A 242 -24.35 -1.69 4.72
N PRO A 243 -23.78 -1.77 5.93
CA PRO A 243 -24.03 -2.92 6.79
C PRO A 243 -25.50 -2.93 7.23
N LEU A 244 -26.19 -4.03 6.97
CA LEU A 244 -27.58 -4.25 7.37
C LEU A 244 -27.65 -4.83 8.79
N PRO A 245 -28.68 -4.45 9.59
CA PRO A 245 -28.94 -5.09 10.87
C PRO A 245 -29.04 -6.61 10.72
N SER A 246 -28.53 -7.37 11.69
CA SER A 246 -28.51 -8.84 11.60
C SER A 246 -29.87 -9.46 11.34
N ARG A 247 -30.97 -8.86 11.82
CA ARG A 247 -32.35 -9.29 11.54
C ARG A 247 -32.72 -9.27 10.05
N ILE A 248 -32.08 -8.40 9.26
CA ILE A 248 -32.30 -8.26 7.81
C ILE A 248 -31.24 -9.09 7.07
N SER A 249 -29.96 -8.94 7.40
CA SER A 249 -28.86 -9.64 6.71
C SER A 249 -28.94 -11.17 6.83
N SER A 250 -29.53 -11.68 7.92
CA SER A 250 -29.74 -13.13 8.09
C SER A 250 -30.79 -13.72 7.15
N ASP A 251 -31.71 -12.89 6.65
CA ASP A 251 -32.71 -13.31 5.68
C ASP A 251 -32.20 -13.08 4.25
N LEU A 252 -31.70 -14.15 3.63
CA LEU A 252 -31.21 -14.13 2.24
C LEU A 252 -32.35 -13.92 1.21
N SER A 253 -33.61 -14.08 1.62
CA SER A 253 -34.76 -13.80 0.76
C SER A 253 -35.19 -12.33 0.78
N SER A 254 -34.69 -11.54 1.75
CA SER A 254 -34.96 -10.12 1.84
C SER A 254 -34.50 -9.38 0.58
N PRO A 255 -35.36 -8.54 -0.04
CA PRO A 255 -34.97 -7.72 -1.19
C PRO A 255 -33.74 -6.84 -0.92
N TRP A 256 -33.59 -6.35 0.32
CA TRP A 256 -32.45 -5.54 0.74
C TRP A 256 -31.16 -6.36 0.78
N THR A 257 -31.19 -7.54 1.40
CA THR A 257 -30.04 -8.43 1.46
C THR A 257 -29.59 -8.83 0.07
N GLN A 258 -30.51 -9.18 -0.83
CA GLN A 258 -30.19 -9.52 -2.23
C GLN A 258 -29.58 -8.34 -2.98
N ARG A 259 -30.17 -7.14 -2.85
CA ARG A 259 -29.67 -5.95 -3.54
C ARG A 259 -28.27 -5.56 -3.08
N PHE A 260 -28.03 -5.49 -1.78
CA PHE A 260 -26.71 -5.14 -1.25
C PHE A 260 -25.68 -6.25 -1.45
N THR A 261 -26.09 -7.52 -1.47
CA THR A 261 -25.20 -8.63 -1.89
C THR A 261 -24.75 -8.42 -3.33
N HIS A 262 -25.66 -8.08 -4.24
CA HIS A 262 -25.30 -7.80 -5.63
C HIS A 262 -24.34 -6.60 -5.76
N HIS A 263 -24.63 -5.49 -5.07
CA HIS A 263 -23.76 -4.31 -5.05
C HIS A 263 -22.36 -4.63 -4.50
N PHE A 264 -22.30 -5.46 -3.45
CA PHE A 264 -21.06 -5.95 -2.86
C PHE A 264 -20.28 -6.86 -3.82
N GLU A 265 -20.93 -7.74 -4.57
CA GLU A 265 -20.28 -8.56 -5.60
C GLU A 265 -19.72 -7.71 -6.75
N VAL A 266 -20.47 -6.68 -7.18
CA VAL A 266 -19.99 -5.69 -8.16
C VAL A 266 -18.75 -4.97 -7.62
N PHE A 267 -18.77 -4.58 -6.35
CA PHE A 267 -17.62 -3.99 -5.67
C PHE A 267 -16.41 -4.93 -5.64
N GLN A 268 -16.59 -6.19 -5.25
CA GLN A 268 -15.51 -7.17 -5.25
C GLN A 268 -14.90 -7.35 -6.65
N LYS A 269 -15.74 -7.49 -7.67
CA LYS A 269 -15.32 -7.76 -9.04
C LYS A 269 -14.66 -6.55 -9.73
N ASN A 270 -15.30 -5.40 -9.64
CA ASN A 270 -14.90 -4.24 -10.44
C ASN A 270 -13.89 -3.35 -9.71
N TRP A 271 -13.91 -3.36 -8.37
CA TRP A 271 -13.02 -2.57 -7.55
C TRP A 271 -11.92 -3.43 -6.92
N LEU A 272 -12.25 -4.38 -6.05
CA LEU A 272 -11.24 -5.10 -5.26
C LEU A 272 -10.31 -5.98 -6.09
N ALA A 273 -10.83 -6.69 -7.10
CA ALA A 273 -10.01 -7.52 -7.96
C ALA A 273 -9.00 -6.69 -8.76
N ALA A 274 -9.44 -5.56 -9.32
CA ALA A 274 -8.59 -4.62 -10.05
C ALA A 274 -7.56 -3.95 -9.12
N LEU A 275 -7.99 -3.56 -7.92
CA LEU A 275 -7.12 -3.00 -6.89
C LEU A 275 -6.02 -4.00 -6.48
N LYS A 276 -6.40 -5.25 -6.21
CA LYS A 276 -5.45 -6.31 -5.86
C LYS A 276 -4.43 -6.54 -6.97
N GLN A 277 -4.87 -6.66 -8.21
CA GLN A 277 -3.98 -6.88 -9.37
C GLN A 277 -3.06 -5.69 -9.64
N SER A 278 -3.54 -4.46 -9.45
CA SER A 278 -2.73 -3.26 -9.65
C SER A 278 -1.71 -3.06 -8.53
N THR A 279 -2.08 -3.34 -7.28
CA THR A 279 -1.25 -3.10 -6.09
C THR A 279 -0.24 -4.22 -5.84
N PHE A 280 -0.64 -5.49 -5.99
CA PHE A 280 0.17 -6.67 -5.65
C PHE A 280 0.53 -7.50 -6.88
N ARG A 281 1.43 -6.98 -7.71
CA ARG A 281 1.99 -7.76 -8.82
C ARG A 281 3.08 -8.70 -8.28
N GLU A 282 3.11 -9.93 -8.78
CA GLU A 282 3.97 -11.05 -8.33
C GLU A 282 5.50 -10.74 -8.30
N THR A 283 5.95 -9.61 -8.86
CA THR A 283 7.37 -9.22 -8.95
C THR A 283 7.72 -7.88 -8.28
N ASP A 284 6.75 -7.24 -7.66
CA ASP A 284 6.94 -5.91 -7.07
C ASP A 284 7.63 -5.99 -5.70
N LYS A 285 8.38 -4.94 -5.37
CA LYS A 285 8.92 -4.74 -4.03
C LYS A 285 7.92 -3.91 -3.24
N GLN A 286 7.42 -4.46 -2.14
CA GLN A 286 6.45 -3.79 -1.30
C GLN A 286 7.15 -3.09 -0.14
N ILE A 287 6.81 -1.83 0.11
CA ILE A 287 7.22 -1.10 1.30
C ILE A 287 5.97 -0.78 2.10
N ILE A 288 5.89 -1.27 3.33
CA ILE A 288 4.77 -1.08 4.25
C ILE A 288 5.24 -0.17 5.37
N LEU A 289 4.78 1.08 5.34
CA LEU A 289 5.04 2.08 6.35
C LEU A 289 4.10 1.88 7.54
N VAL A 290 4.69 1.79 8.74
CA VAL A 290 3.98 1.56 9.99
C VAL A 290 4.32 2.69 10.97
N ASP A 291 3.30 3.46 11.36
CA ASP A 291 3.42 4.42 12.45
C ASP A 291 3.15 3.72 13.79
N LEU A 292 4.21 3.49 14.56
CA LEU A 292 4.10 2.87 15.88
C LEU A 292 3.79 3.89 16.98
N PHE A 293 4.04 5.18 16.74
CA PHE A 293 3.84 6.24 17.73
C PHE A 293 2.36 6.52 17.95
N GLU A 294 1.56 6.46 16.90
CA GLU A 294 0.11 6.57 17.02
C GLU A 294 -0.44 5.50 17.97
N GLY A 295 0.00 4.24 17.82
CA GLY A 295 -0.38 3.16 18.73
C GLY A 295 0.11 3.38 20.17
N LEU A 296 1.37 3.80 20.34
CA LEU A 296 1.98 4.04 21.66
C LEU A 296 1.34 5.20 22.41
N ASN A 297 0.98 6.28 21.73
CA ASN A 297 0.39 7.49 22.33
C ASN A 297 -1.06 7.28 22.80
N HIS A 298 -1.80 6.38 22.15
CA HIS A 298 -3.20 6.13 22.50
C HIS A 298 -3.35 5.07 23.59
N SER A 299 -3.03 3.80 23.28
CA SER A 299 -3.19 2.70 24.24
C SER A 299 -2.63 1.38 23.70
N LYS A 300 -2.45 0.43 24.62
CA LYS A 300 -2.16 -0.98 24.30
C LYS A 300 -3.20 -1.58 23.34
N SER A 301 -4.47 -1.20 23.46
CA SER A 301 -5.55 -1.70 22.58
C SER A 301 -5.34 -1.28 21.13
N HIS A 302 -4.88 -0.04 20.90
CA HIS A 302 -4.60 0.46 19.55
C HIS A 302 -3.42 -0.29 18.90
N LEU A 303 -2.39 -0.64 19.67
CA LEU A 303 -1.30 -1.49 19.16
C LEU A 303 -1.77 -2.90 18.78
N TYR A 304 -2.69 -3.49 19.54
CA TYR A 304 -3.27 -4.80 19.17
C TYR A 304 -4.12 -4.70 17.91
N GLN A 305 -4.89 -3.63 17.74
CA GLN A 305 -5.67 -3.37 16.54
C GLN A 305 -4.77 -3.16 15.31
N LEU A 306 -3.65 -2.44 15.46
CA LEU A 306 -2.64 -2.29 14.41
C LEU A 306 -2.06 -3.65 14.01
N ARG A 307 -1.73 -4.50 14.99
CA ARG A 307 -1.24 -5.87 14.74
C ARG A 307 -2.26 -6.72 13.98
N GLU A 308 -3.52 -6.68 14.39
CA GLU A 308 -4.61 -7.41 13.72
C GLU A 308 -4.80 -6.91 12.28
N THR A 309 -4.81 -5.59 12.11
CA THR A 309 -4.88 -4.93 10.80
C THR A 309 -3.77 -5.41 9.87
N LEU A 310 -2.51 -5.35 10.31
CA LEU A 310 -1.37 -5.77 9.49
C LEU A 310 -1.42 -7.27 9.18
N SER A 311 -1.87 -8.09 10.13
CA SER A 311 -2.08 -9.53 9.94
C SER A 311 -3.18 -9.81 8.90
N ASN A 312 -4.26 -9.04 8.88
CA ASN A 312 -5.34 -9.20 7.91
C ASN A 312 -4.91 -8.71 6.51
N LEU A 313 -4.16 -7.60 6.44
CA LEU A 313 -3.61 -7.10 5.18
C LEU A 313 -2.64 -8.11 4.54
N ALA A 314 -1.81 -8.76 5.36
CA ALA A 314 -0.90 -9.79 4.89
C ALA A 314 -1.63 -10.98 4.23
N GLN A 315 -2.83 -11.33 4.70
CA GLN A 315 -3.62 -12.42 4.09
C GLN A 315 -4.00 -12.07 2.66
N THR A 316 -4.31 -10.80 2.40
CA THR A 316 -4.66 -10.37 1.05
C THR A 316 -3.45 -10.27 0.12
N PHE A 317 -2.24 -10.05 0.65
CA PHE A 317 -1.00 -10.09 -0.14
C PHE A 317 -0.67 -11.49 -0.66
N VAL A 318 -1.19 -12.52 0.01
CA VAL A 318 -0.75 -13.92 -0.15
C VAL A 318 -1.52 -14.71 -1.22
N TYR A 319 -2.68 -14.24 -1.67
CA TYR A 319 -3.49 -15.04 -2.61
C TYR A 319 -3.11 -14.82 -4.08
N GLY A 320 -2.22 -15.66 -4.57
CA GLY A 320 -2.08 -16.02 -5.98
C GLY A 320 -3.12 -17.08 -6.37
N ASP A 321 -3.93 -16.73 -7.36
CA ASP A 321 -4.81 -17.57 -8.20
C ASP A 321 -4.52 -19.11 -8.19
N PRO A 322 -5.54 -19.98 -8.00
CA PRO A 322 -5.41 -21.45 -7.90
C PRO A 322 -4.77 -22.17 -9.11
N GLY A 323 -4.37 -21.46 -10.16
CA GLY A 323 -3.55 -21.97 -11.26
C GLY A 323 -2.04 -22.12 -10.95
N TRP A 324 -1.63 -21.92 -9.69
CA TRP A 324 -0.25 -21.90 -9.20
C TRP A 324 0.60 -23.13 -9.60
N VAL A 325 0.01 -24.33 -9.59
CA VAL A 325 0.73 -25.58 -9.91
C VAL A 325 1.19 -25.64 -11.37
N GLN A 326 0.48 -24.98 -12.29
CA GLN A 326 0.78 -25.05 -13.73
C GLN A 326 1.79 -23.99 -14.18
N ARG A 327 1.95 -22.90 -13.42
CA ARG A 327 2.91 -21.80 -13.71
C ARG A 327 4.31 -22.06 -13.15
N HIS A 328 4.44 -22.80 -12.04
CA HIS A 328 5.74 -23.08 -11.40
C HIS A 328 6.67 -24.02 -12.18
N LEU A 329 6.15 -24.83 -13.11
CA LEU A 329 6.95 -25.79 -13.89
C LEU A 329 7.73 -25.16 -15.05
N LEU A 330 7.45 -23.91 -15.45
CA LEU A 330 7.98 -23.34 -16.71
C LEU A 330 8.59 -21.94 -16.62
N ARG A 331 8.59 -21.26 -15.47
CA ARG A 331 9.23 -19.94 -15.34
C ARG A 331 9.83 -19.75 -13.94
N GLN A 332 11.13 -19.45 -13.90
CA GLN A 332 11.80 -18.83 -12.75
C GLN A 332 11.19 -17.43 -12.53
N GLN A 333 10.00 -17.35 -11.92
CA GLN A 333 9.43 -16.07 -11.49
C GLN A 333 10.17 -15.58 -10.25
N LYS A 334 10.47 -14.28 -10.24
CA LYS A 334 11.31 -13.62 -9.24
C LYS A 334 10.49 -13.33 -8.00
N ILE A 335 11.08 -13.61 -6.84
CA ILE A 335 10.45 -13.53 -5.52
C ILE A 335 10.09 -12.07 -5.21
N ALA A 336 8.82 -11.83 -4.84
CA ALA A 336 8.37 -10.56 -4.27
C ALA A 336 9.10 -10.30 -2.94
N LYS A 337 9.48 -9.05 -2.67
CA LYS A 337 10.14 -8.67 -1.41
C LYS A 337 9.30 -7.65 -0.66
N VAL A 338 9.14 -7.83 0.65
CA VAL A 338 8.37 -6.94 1.51
C VAL A 338 9.29 -6.26 2.53
N ALA A 339 9.22 -4.95 2.64
CA ALA A 339 9.93 -4.17 3.66
C ALA A 339 8.91 -3.55 4.61
N PHE A 340 8.94 -3.93 5.88
CA PHE A 340 8.20 -3.23 6.92
C PHE A 340 9.07 -2.10 7.46
N VAL A 341 8.58 -0.87 7.49
CA VAL A 341 9.36 0.31 7.89
C VAL A 341 8.66 1.05 9.01
N ALA A 342 9.32 1.19 10.16
CA ALA A 342 8.84 2.04 11.24
C ALA A 342 9.12 3.51 10.88
N THR A 343 8.07 4.31 10.69
CA THR A 343 8.23 5.71 10.31
C THR A 343 8.45 6.62 11.51
N LYS A 344 8.84 7.88 11.25
CA LYS A 344 9.01 8.93 12.28
C LYS A 344 10.06 8.59 13.35
N SER A 345 11.08 7.81 12.99
CA SER A 345 12.15 7.39 13.91
C SER A 345 13.02 8.55 14.43
N ASP A 346 12.91 9.73 13.82
CA ASP A 346 13.50 10.99 14.29
C ASP A 346 12.87 11.51 15.58
N LEU A 347 11.66 11.06 15.94
CA LEU A 347 10.99 11.40 17.20
C LEU A 347 11.63 10.75 18.44
N ILE A 348 12.58 9.82 18.25
CA ILE A 348 13.26 9.13 19.35
C ILE A 348 14.79 9.27 19.26
N PRO A 349 15.50 9.23 20.40
CA PRO A 349 16.96 9.17 20.39
C PRO A 349 17.47 7.93 19.65
N ALA A 350 18.66 8.05 19.04
CA ALA A 350 19.28 6.94 18.30
C ALA A 350 19.39 5.64 19.12
N ALA A 351 19.62 5.74 20.43
CA ALA A 351 19.70 4.60 21.35
C ALA A 351 18.38 3.81 21.49
N GLN A 352 17.24 4.37 21.08
CA GLN A 352 15.93 3.73 21.16
C GLN A 352 15.48 3.11 19.82
N LYS A 353 16.24 3.29 18.73
CA LYS A 353 15.87 2.78 17.41
C LYS A 353 15.76 1.25 17.37
N ASP A 354 16.63 0.55 18.10
CA ASP A 354 16.56 -0.91 18.22
C ASP A 354 15.29 -1.38 18.94
N ASN A 355 14.82 -0.63 19.94
CA ASN A 355 13.56 -0.91 20.64
C ASN A 355 12.36 -0.67 19.74
N LEU A 356 12.38 0.39 18.92
CA LEU A 356 11.33 0.66 17.94
C LEU A 356 11.29 -0.46 16.87
N LEU A 357 12.45 -0.92 16.41
CA LEU A 357 12.56 -2.05 15.48
C LEU A 357 12.06 -3.36 16.10
N ALA A 358 12.37 -3.61 17.38
CA ALA A 358 11.84 -4.77 18.11
C ALA A 358 10.31 -4.72 18.24
N LEU A 359 9.75 -3.54 18.52
CA LEU A 359 8.30 -3.33 18.56
C LEU A 359 7.67 -3.56 17.18
N LEU A 360 8.28 -3.05 16.11
CA LEU A 360 7.82 -3.30 14.74
C LEU A 360 7.74 -4.80 14.44
N LYS A 361 8.77 -5.56 14.81
CA LYS A 361 8.81 -7.01 14.63
C LYS A 361 7.71 -7.73 15.43
N ASP A 362 7.41 -7.28 16.65
CA ASP A 362 6.33 -7.87 17.45
C ASP A 362 4.95 -7.57 16.84
N VAL A 363 4.72 -6.32 16.43
CA VAL A 363 3.45 -5.86 15.83
C VAL A 363 3.23 -6.49 14.45
N THR A 364 4.28 -6.81 13.70
CA THR A 364 4.17 -7.44 12.37
C THR A 364 4.23 -8.97 12.41
N ARG A 365 4.41 -9.61 13.58
CA ARG A 365 4.59 -11.07 13.69
C ARG A 365 3.49 -11.89 12.99
N GLY A 366 2.24 -11.45 13.08
CA GLY A 366 1.12 -12.12 12.42
C GLY A 366 1.19 -12.03 10.89
N ALA A 367 1.62 -10.87 10.38
CA ALA A 367 1.83 -10.63 8.96
C ALA A 367 3.01 -11.44 8.42
N THR A 368 4.16 -11.40 9.10
CA THR A 368 5.37 -12.12 8.69
C THR A 368 5.18 -13.63 8.68
N ALA A 369 4.44 -14.17 9.66
CA ALA A 369 4.12 -15.60 9.72
C ALA A 369 3.25 -16.08 8.55
N GLN A 370 2.54 -15.18 7.86
CA GLN A 370 1.83 -15.51 6.64
C GLN A 370 2.77 -15.44 5.44
N LEU A 371 3.54 -14.36 5.31
CA LEU A 371 4.56 -14.22 4.26
C LEU A 371 5.57 -15.38 4.24
N ASP A 372 5.96 -15.88 5.43
CA ASP A 372 6.82 -17.06 5.58
C ASP A 372 6.20 -18.34 4.97
N LYS A 373 4.87 -18.52 5.08
CA LYS A 373 4.19 -19.71 4.52
C LYS A 373 4.25 -19.74 3.00
N ASP A 374 4.29 -18.57 2.38
CA ASP A 374 4.29 -18.41 0.92
C ASP A 374 5.69 -18.13 0.36
N GLU A 375 6.72 -18.36 1.16
CA GLU A 375 8.13 -18.19 0.80
C GLU A 375 8.48 -16.77 0.30
N ILE A 376 7.74 -15.76 0.77
CA ILE A 376 7.96 -14.35 0.43
C ILE A 376 9.08 -13.78 1.33
N GLN A 377 10.11 -13.21 0.73
CA GLN A 377 11.20 -12.56 1.48
C GLN A 377 10.70 -11.26 2.12
N PHE A 378 11.00 -11.06 3.40
CA PHE A 378 10.73 -9.79 4.08
C PHE A 378 11.88 -9.31 4.96
N GLU A 379 11.93 -8.00 5.18
CA GLU A 379 12.88 -7.31 6.06
C GLU A 379 12.18 -6.20 6.86
N HIS A 380 12.78 -5.80 7.98
CA HIS A 380 12.30 -4.73 8.86
C HIS A 380 13.33 -3.60 8.92
N PHE A 381 12.87 -2.35 8.82
CA PHE A 381 13.69 -1.14 8.80
C PHE A 381 13.22 -0.10 9.82
#